data_AF-A0A7S4VNK9-F1
#
_entry.id   AF-A0A7S4VNK9-F1
#
_cell.length_a   1.000
_cell.length_b   1.000
_cell.length_c   1.000
_cell.angle_alpha   90.00
_cell.angle_beta   90.00
_cell.angle_gamma   90.00
#
_symmetry.space_group_name_H-M   'P 1'
#
loop_
_entity.id
_entity.type
_entity.pdbx_description
1 polymer ?
#
loop_
_entity_poly.entity_id
_entity_poly.type
_entity_poly.pdbx_seq_one_letter_code
_entity_poly.pdbx_strand_id
1 'polypeptide(L)'
;MDDNNKNNTLKPPPPSLPNFKVDDCDRPACDDTVSALTAAFSRIQKSSQSTTTTTSSSQNYKKKEGPINKDVLGKSTWNLLHSMSAWYPEKPSKEDEMYMTSFIEALGRFYPCTYCAHDFRGELHKSPPRYVPF
;
A
#
# COMPACT_ATOMS: atom_id res chain seq x y z
N MET A 1 7.40 -51.79 -15.26
CA MET A 1 8.48 -51.76 -14.26
C MET A 1 9.45 -50.69 -14.74
N ASP A 2 9.12 -49.42 -14.46
CA ASP A 2 9.80 -48.56 -13.46
C ASP A 2 11.07 -47.99 -14.10
N ASP A 3 11.23 -46.67 -14.31
CA ASP A 3 11.42 -45.70 -13.24
C ASP A 3 10.94 -44.27 -13.62
N ASN A 4 10.04 -43.75 -12.79
CA ASN A 4 9.83 -42.31 -12.57
C ASN A 4 10.94 -41.79 -11.66
N ASN A 5 11.67 -40.73 -12.05
CA ASN A 5 12.21 -39.69 -11.15
C ASN A 5 13.21 -38.77 -11.88
N LYS A 6 12.75 -37.59 -12.36
CA LYS A 6 13.60 -36.40 -12.45
C LYS A 6 12.81 -35.15 -12.07
N ASN A 7 13.08 -34.70 -10.84
CA ASN A 7 13.33 -33.32 -10.41
C ASN A 7 12.26 -32.24 -10.64
N ASN A 8 11.13 -32.34 -9.94
CA ASN A 8 10.40 -31.14 -9.56
C ASN A 8 11.25 -30.34 -8.56
N THR A 9 11.96 -29.32 -9.06
CA THR A 9 12.76 -28.40 -8.25
C THR A 9 11.81 -27.53 -7.45
N LEU A 10 11.50 -28.00 -6.23
CA LEU A 10 10.77 -27.21 -5.24
C LEU A 10 11.54 -25.91 -4.99
N LYS A 11 11.04 -24.83 -5.59
CA LYS A 11 11.31 -23.47 -5.15
C LYS A 11 11.08 -23.42 -3.64
N PRO A 12 12.03 -22.92 -2.83
CA PRO A 12 11.85 -22.85 -1.39
C PRO A 12 10.56 -22.06 -1.08
N PRO A 13 9.76 -22.52 -0.10
CA PRO A 13 8.52 -21.84 0.24
C PRO A 13 8.83 -20.39 0.65
N PRO A 14 7.96 -19.43 0.27
CA PRO A 14 8.13 -18.05 0.71
C PRO A 14 8.21 -18.02 2.25
N PRO A 15 9.04 -17.14 2.84
CA PRO A 15 9.09 -16.98 4.27
C PRO A 15 7.66 -16.74 4.78
N SER A 16 7.25 -17.55 5.74
CA SER A 16 5.91 -17.47 6.33
C SER A 16 5.69 -16.06 6.84
N LEU A 17 4.65 -15.40 6.32
CA LEU A 17 4.23 -14.09 6.80
C LEU A 17 4.10 -14.16 8.33
N PRO A 18 4.67 -13.21 9.08
CA PRO A 18 4.47 -13.14 10.52
C PRO A 18 2.95 -13.13 10.78
N ASN A 19 2.55 -13.92 11.77
CA ASN A 19 1.17 -14.20 12.13
C ASN A 19 0.39 -12.88 12.31
N PHE A 20 -0.27 -12.43 11.24
CA PHE A 20 -1.00 -11.17 11.20
C PHE A 20 -2.27 -11.39 12.00
N LYS A 21 -2.26 -10.97 13.27
CA LYS A 21 -3.47 -10.95 14.09
C LYS A 21 -4.46 -10.02 13.41
N VAL A 22 -5.58 -10.58 12.96
CA VAL A 22 -6.63 -9.93 12.17
C VAL A 22 -7.47 -8.96 13.01
N ASP A 23 -7.22 -8.86 14.31
CA ASP A 23 -8.03 -8.07 15.24
C ASP A 23 -7.55 -6.61 15.45
N ASP A 24 -6.64 -6.12 14.62
CA ASP A 24 -6.12 -4.74 14.72
C ASP A 24 -6.91 -3.79 13.82
N CYS A 25 -8.19 -3.61 14.14
CA CYS A 25 -9.10 -2.67 13.47
C CYS A 25 -8.94 -1.21 13.91
N ASP A 26 -7.94 -0.89 14.76
CA ASP A 26 -7.60 0.50 15.13
C ASP A 26 -6.79 1.25 14.04
N ARG A 27 -6.65 0.64 12.86
CA ARG A 27 -5.92 1.23 11.74
C ARG A 27 -6.86 2.12 10.92
N PRO A 28 -6.67 3.44 10.90
CA PRO A 28 -7.53 4.36 10.14
C PRO A 28 -7.52 4.09 8.63
N ALA A 29 -6.54 3.31 8.11
CA ALA A 29 -6.54 2.85 6.73
C ALA A 29 -7.58 1.76 6.41
N CYS A 30 -8.16 1.10 7.42
CA CYS A 30 -9.06 -0.06 7.27
C CYS A 30 -10.53 0.25 7.58
N ASP A 31 -10.83 1.40 8.19
CA ASP A 31 -12.14 1.72 8.78
C ASP A 31 -13.27 1.80 7.74
N ASP A 32 -12.98 2.32 6.54
CA ASP A 32 -14.00 2.59 5.53
C ASP A 32 -14.43 1.36 4.72
N THR A 33 -13.56 0.36 4.56
CA THR A 33 -13.80 -0.76 3.61
C THR A 33 -14.64 -1.89 4.20
N VAL A 34 -14.51 -2.15 5.50
CA VAL A 34 -15.28 -3.19 6.21
C VAL A 34 -16.73 -2.73 6.41
N SER A 35 -16.91 -1.46 6.75
CA SER A 35 -18.23 -0.84 6.92
C SER A 35 -19.01 -0.75 5.60
N ALA A 36 -18.33 -0.42 4.49
CA ALA A 36 -18.96 -0.37 3.17
C ALA A 36 -19.38 -1.76 2.66
N LEU A 37 -18.54 -2.78 2.85
CA LEU A 37 -18.86 -4.15 2.44
C LEU A 37 -20.01 -4.74 3.26
N THR A 38 -19.97 -4.54 4.58
CA THR A 38 -21.05 -4.97 5.49
C THR A 38 -22.37 -4.28 5.16
N ALA A 39 -22.35 -2.96 4.94
CA ALA A 39 -23.53 -2.21 4.52
C ALA A 39 -24.05 -2.64 3.14
N ALA A 40 -23.18 -3.04 2.22
CA ALA A 40 -23.57 -3.59 0.92
C ALA A 40 -24.27 -4.96 1.06
N PHE A 41 -23.75 -5.87 1.89
CA PHE A 41 -24.37 -7.18 2.13
C PHE A 41 -25.70 -7.08 2.89
N SER A 42 -25.83 -6.17 3.86
CA SER A 42 -27.11 -5.92 4.56
C SER A 42 -28.19 -5.33 3.63
N ARG A 43 -27.80 -4.60 2.57
CA ARG A 43 -28.73 -4.07 1.55
C ARG A 43 -29.26 -5.17 0.61
N ILE A 44 -28.47 -6.23 0.36
CA ILE A 44 -28.90 -7.38 -0.47
C ILE A 44 -30.02 -8.17 0.23
N GLN A 45 -30.04 -8.23 1.56
CA GLN A 45 -31.11 -8.90 2.31
C GLN A 45 -32.38 -8.06 2.50
N LYS A 46 -32.34 -6.76 2.19
CA LYS A 46 -33.45 -5.82 2.43
C LYS A 46 -33.89 -5.12 1.14
N SER A 47 -34.07 -5.87 0.05
CA SER A 47 -34.65 -5.34 -1.19
C SER A 47 -36.16 -5.54 -1.23
N SER A 48 -36.87 -4.72 -0.46
CA SER A 48 -38.22 -4.28 -0.82
C SER A 48 -38.41 -2.89 -0.23
N GLN A 49 -38.63 -1.94 -1.12
CA GLN A 49 -38.95 -0.53 -0.92
C GLN A 49 -37.78 0.49 -0.94
N SER A 50 -37.85 1.29 -2.00
CA SER A 50 -37.09 2.47 -2.37
C SER A 50 -37.25 3.64 -1.38
N THR A 51 -36.17 4.40 -1.12
CA THR A 51 -36.26 5.88 -1.07
C THR A 51 -34.89 6.57 -1.24
N THR A 52 -34.90 7.61 -2.06
CA THR A 52 -33.85 8.61 -2.36
C THR A 52 -33.62 9.61 -1.20
N THR A 53 -32.47 10.33 -1.22
CA THR A 53 -32.15 11.65 -0.58
C THR A 53 -31.31 11.52 0.72
N THR A 54 -30.15 12.15 1.00
CA THR A 54 -29.30 13.18 0.36
C THR A 54 -28.00 13.41 1.17
N THR A 55 -26.96 13.89 0.48
CA THR A 55 -25.73 14.58 0.96
C THR A 55 -24.73 13.83 1.85
N SER A 56 -23.67 13.36 1.21
CA SER A 56 -22.30 13.58 1.70
C SER A 56 -21.45 13.88 0.47
N SER A 57 -20.89 15.08 0.44
CA SER A 57 -20.04 15.70 -0.58
C SER A 57 -19.17 14.73 -1.40
N SER A 58 -19.76 14.10 -2.41
CA SER A 58 -19.01 13.54 -3.53
C SER A 58 -18.54 14.72 -4.36
N GLN A 59 -17.37 15.25 -3.97
CA GLN A 59 -16.58 16.09 -4.85
C GLN A 59 -16.59 15.43 -6.22
N ASN A 60 -17.06 16.21 -7.18
CA ASN A 60 -17.24 15.84 -8.57
C ASN A 60 -15.84 15.59 -9.17
N TYR A 61 -15.24 14.43 -8.87
CA TYR A 61 -14.16 13.89 -9.65
C TYR A 61 -14.78 13.47 -10.96
N LYS A 62 -14.96 14.43 -11.87
CA LYS A 62 -14.93 14.13 -13.30
C LYS A 62 -13.65 13.35 -13.51
N LYS A 63 -13.79 12.03 -13.54
CA LYS A 63 -12.77 11.05 -13.86
C LYS A 63 -12.26 11.42 -15.24
N LYS A 64 -11.26 12.29 -15.30
CA LYS A 64 -10.46 12.45 -16.50
C LYS A 64 -9.76 11.12 -16.65
N GLU A 65 -10.19 10.35 -17.64
CA GLU A 65 -9.58 9.08 -18.04
C GLU A 65 -8.23 9.36 -18.71
N GLY A 66 -7.30 9.90 -17.93
CA GLY A 66 -5.94 10.21 -18.31
C GLY A 66 -5.02 9.97 -17.13
N PRO A 67 -3.70 9.86 -17.37
CA PRO A 67 -2.73 9.72 -16.30
C PRO A 67 -2.90 10.85 -15.28
N ILE A 68 -2.75 10.49 -14.01
CA ILE A 68 -2.90 11.40 -12.87
C ILE A 68 -1.93 12.60 -13.00
N ASN A 69 -2.38 13.81 -12.65
CA ASN A 69 -1.49 14.98 -12.62
C ASN A 69 -0.37 14.76 -11.58
N LYS A 70 0.84 15.25 -11.88
CA LYS A 70 2.01 15.24 -10.99
C LYS A 70 1.67 15.71 -9.57
N ASP A 71 0.86 16.76 -9.41
CA ASP A 71 0.58 17.29 -8.08
C ASP A 71 -0.23 16.31 -7.21
N VAL A 72 -1.20 15.64 -7.83
CA VAL A 72 -2.03 14.63 -7.16
C VAL A 72 -1.19 13.39 -6.89
N LEU A 73 -0.39 12.95 -7.87
CA LEU A 73 0.56 11.86 -7.71
C LEU A 73 1.52 12.12 -6.53
N GLY A 74 2.16 13.29 -6.50
CA GLY A 74 3.08 13.69 -5.45
C GLY A 74 2.44 13.68 -4.07
N LYS A 75 1.25 14.27 -3.94
CA LYS A 75 0.48 14.25 -2.68
C LYS A 75 0.15 12.82 -2.24
N SER A 76 -0.32 11.98 -3.16
CA SER A 76 -0.62 10.57 -2.87
C SER A 76 0.62 9.78 -2.44
N THR A 77 1.77 10.01 -3.09
CA THR A 77 3.05 9.41 -2.69
C THR A 77 3.48 9.86 -1.30
N TRP A 78 3.38 11.15 -0.99
CA TRP A 78 3.70 11.65 0.35
C TRP A 78 2.81 11.07 1.43
N ASN A 79 1.51 10.94 1.18
CA ASN A 79 0.59 10.28 2.11
C ASN A 79 1.00 8.83 2.37
N LEU A 80 1.39 8.09 1.32
CA LEU A 80 1.92 6.73 1.46
C LEU A 80 3.19 6.70 2.32
N LEU A 81 4.17 7.55 2.01
CA LEU A 81 5.45 7.60 2.71
C LEU A 81 5.28 7.97 4.19
N HIS A 82 4.46 8.97 4.50
CA HIS A 82 4.16 9.35 5.88
C HIS A 82 3.43 8.24 6.63
N SER A 83 2.49 7.56 5.99
CA SER A 83 1.80 6.42 6.59
C SER A 83 2.81 5.29 6.89
N MET A 84 3.64 4.90 5.92
CA MET A 84 4.67 3.88 6.12
C MET A 84 5.64 4.25 7.24
N SER A 85 6.04 5.53 7.34
CA SER A 85 6.95 6.01 8.38
C SER A 85 6.30 6.00 9.77
N ALA A 86 5.03 6.38 9.87
CA ALA A 86 4.28 6.38 11.14
C ALA A 86 4.07 4.97 11.69
N TRP A 87 3.98 3.98 10.82
CA TRP A 87 3.81 2.57 11.18
C TRP A 87 5.12 1.78 11.16
N TYR A 88 6.25 2.43 10.89
CA TYR A 88 7.54 1.76 10.92
C TYR A 88 7.89 1.42 12.38
N PRO A 89 8.29 0.17 12.70
CA PRO A 89 8.53 -0.25 14.07
C PRO A 89 9.56 0.64 14.77
N GLU A 90 9.37 0.91 16.07
CA GLU A 90 10.37 1.63 16.89
C GLU A 90 11.71 0.91 16.92
N LYS A 91 11.71 -0.43 16.83
CA LYS A 91 12.89 -1.29 16.77
C LYS A 91 12.78 -2.23 15.56
N PRO A 92 13.13 -1.76 14.36
CA PRO A 92 13.05 -2.58 13.15
C PRO A 92 14.06 -3.72 13.20
N SER A 93 13.72 -4.85 12.59
CA SER A 93 14.72 -5.88 12.31
C SER A 93 15.65 -5.44 11.18
N LYS A 94 16.79 -6.11 11.02
CA LYS A 94 17.67 -5.88 9.87
C LYS A 94 17.00 -6.15 8.53
N GLU A 95 16.03 -7.06 8.52
CA GLU A 95 15.22 -7.35 7.34
C GLU A 95 14.27 -6.19 7.01
N ASP A 96 13.62 -5.61 8.03
CA ASP A 96 12.73 -4.45 7.84
C ASP A 96 13.49 -3.20 7.35
N GLU A 97 14.70 -2.96 7.87
CA GLU A 97 15.60 -1.90 7.37
C GLU A 97 15.94 -2.11 5.89
N MET A 98 16.30 -3.35 5.51
CA MET A 98 16.63 -3.71 4.14
C MET A 98 15.43 -3.54 3.20
N TYR A 99 14.25 -4.02 3.59
CA TYR A 99 13.04 -3.89 2.79
C TYR A 99 12.61 -2.44 2.61
N MET A 100 12.65 -1.64 3.68
CA MET A 100 12.33 -0.22 3.59
C MET A 100 13.30 0.52 2.66
N THR A 101 14.60 0.26 2.78
CA THR A 101 15.62 0.85 1.91
C THR A 101 15.37 0.48 0.45
N SER A 102 15.14 -0.81 0.18
CA SER A 102 14.86 -1.32 -1.17
C SER A 102 13.59 -0.71 -1.76
N PHE A 103 12.55 -0.52 -0.94
CA PHE A 103 11.31 0.13 -1.36
C PHE A 103 11.55 1.57 -1.79
N ILE A 104 12.29 2.35 -0.99
CA ILE A 104 12.56 3.77 -1.29
C ILE A 104 13.43 3.92 -2.55
N GLU A 105 14.43 3.05 -2.74
CA GLU A 105 15.23 3.02 -3.96
C GLU A 105 14.41 2.66 -5.20
N ALA A 106 13.54 1.64 -5.08
CA ALA A 106 12.64 1.23 -6.15
C ALA A 106 11.65 2.34 -6.50
N LEU A 107 11.10 3.03 -5.49
CA LEU A 107 10.23 4.19 -5.68
C LEU A 107 10.94 5.25 -6.50
N GLY A 108 12.19 5.59 -6.18
CA GLY A 108 12.96 6.57 -6.95
C GLY A 108 13.30 6.13 -8.38
N ARG A 109 13.44 4.83 -8.64
CA ARG A 109 13.67 4.31 -10.00
C ARG A 109 12.41 4.33 -10.87
N PHE A 110 11.25 3.99 -10.30
CA PHE A 110 10.01 3.79 -11.03
C PHE A 110 9.00 4.93 -10.89
N TYR A 111 9.38 6.04 -10.27
CA TYR A 111 8.51 7.20 -10.11
C TYR A 111 8.08 7.76 -11.48
N PRO A 112 6.77 7.90 -11.78
CA PRO A 112 6.27 8.26 -13.12
C PRO A 112 6.36 9.79 -13.39
N CYS A 113 7.50 10.38 -13.06
CA CYS A 113 7.92 11.74 -13.40
C CYS A 113 9.45 11.74 -13.49
N THR A 114 10.00 11.94 -14.69
CA THR A 114 11.44 11.75 -14.98
C THR A 114 12.36 12.66 -14.16
N TYR A 115 12.08 13.96 -14.13
CA TYR A 115 12.88 14.91 -13.35
C TYR A 115 12.67 14.73 -11.84
N CYS A 116 11.43 14.44 -11.40
CA CYS A 116 11.16 14.16 -10.00
C CYS A 116 11.94 12.92 -9.53
N ALA A 117 11.97 11.86 -10.34
CA ALA A 117 12.71 10.63 -10.08
C ALA A 117 14.22 10.89 -9.99
N HIS A 118 14.75 11.69 -10.93
CA HIS A 118 16.15 12.09 -10.95
C HIS A 118 16.53 12.86 -9.67
N ASP A 119 15.76 13.89 -9.33
CA ASP A 119 16.02 14.74 -8.17
C ASP A 119 15.89 13.93 -6.87
N PHE A 120 14.84 13.11 -6.75
CA PHE A 120 14.65 12.25 -5.59
C PHE A 120 15.81 11.27 -5.41
N ARG A 121 16.29 10.62 -6.48
CA ARG A 121 17.49 9.77 -6.42
C ARG A 121 18.74 10.58 -6.06
N GLY A 122 18.87 11.80 -6.53
CA GLY A 122 19.93 12.72 -6.14
C GLY A 122 19.93 12.98 -4.63
N GLU A 123 18.75 13.23 -4.06
CA GLU A 123 18.58 13.40 -2.62
C GLU A 123 18.83 12.10 -1.84
N LEU A 124 18.42 10.94 -2.34
CA LEU A 124 18.72 9.65 -1.71
C LEU A 124 20.23 9.36 -1.63
N HIS A 125 21.02 9.79 -2.62
CA HIS A 125 22.47 9.64 -2.55
C HIS A 125 23.11 10.56 -1.49
N LYS A 126 22.59 11.77 -1.31
CA LYS A 126 23.08 12.72 -0.30
C LYS A 126 22.64 12.31 1.11
N SER A 127 21.41 11.83 1.22
CA SER A 127 20.74 11.48 2.46
C SER A 127 20.07 10.11 2.31
N PRO A 128 20.82 9.01 2.49
CA PRO A 128 20.25 7.68 2.42
C PRO A 128 19.17 7.48 3.50
N PRO A 129 18.20 6.58 3.29
CA PRO A 129 17.23 6.20 4.32
C PRO A 129 17.95 5.74 5.59
N ARG A 130 17.64 6.37 6.72
CA ARG A 130 18.22 6.03 8.02
C ARG A 130 17.12 5.78 9.03
N TYR A 131 17.25 4.67 9.75
CA TYR A 131 16.58 4.50 11.03
C TYR A 131 17.28 5.38 12.06
N VAL A 132 16.52 6.22 12.76
CA VAL A 132 17.00 7.03 13.88
C VAL A 132 16.32 6.50 15.16
N PRO A 133 17.06 5.84 16.06
CA PRO A 133 16.52 5.50 17.37
C PRO A 133 16.29 6.80 18.16
N PHE A 134 15.14 6.91 18.82
CA PHE A 134 14.79 8.02 19.71
C PHE A 134 15.41 7.83 21.10
#